data_AF-A0A937R616-F1
#
_entry.id   AF-A0A937R616-F1
#
_cell.length_a   1.000
_cell.length_b   1.000
_cell.length_c   1.000
_cell.angle_alpha   90.00
_cell.angle_beta   90.00
_cell.angle_gamma   90.00
#
_symmetry.space_group_name_H-M   'P 1'
#
loop_
_entity.id
_entity.type
_entity.pdbx_description
1 polymer ?
#
loop_
_entity_poly.entity_id
_entity_poly.type
_entity_poly.pdbx_seq_one_letter_code
_entity_poly.pdbx_strand_id
1 'polypeptide(L)'
;VYRGAVSIGRRLMDPLAELVKIDPKSIGVGQYQHDVNPLALKRSLDDVVMSCVNAVGVDVNTASQQLLTYVSGLGPQLAKNIVTYRDEYGALSCREELKKVSRLGQKAFEQAAGFLRIRNGNNPLDASAVHPESYGIVEAMARDLGFGVTNLLESDVLRKKIDPNRYVTDRVGIPTLTDILAELDKPGRDPRKQFESFKFQEGIEKITDVQPGMSLPGVVTNVTAFGAFVDIGVHQDGLVHISQMANRFIKDPNEVVKVHQHITVKVLDVDLERKRISLSMKQDAVQEPGKTRKASKKPEKRPKAKRPRKTEPGPFNNPFTKTFNN
;
A
#
# COMPACT_ATOMS: atom_id res chain seq x y z
N VAL A 1 22.54 15.06 17.70
CA VAL A 1 21.37 14.27 18.20
C VAL A 1 20.04 14.84 17.72
N TYR A 2 19.75 16.14 17.94
CA TYR A 2 18.47 16.76 17.57
C TYR A 2 18.08 16.71 16.08
N ARG A 3 19.03 16.93 15.15
CA ARG A 3 18.76 16.88 13.69
C ARG A 3 18.29 15.50 13.21
N GLY A 4 18.82 14.43 13.80
CA GLY A 4 18.42 13.06 13.49
C GLY A 4 16.97 12.78 13.92
N ALA A 5 16.61 13.18 15.13
CA ALA A 5 15.26 13.03 15.65
C ALA A 5 14.21 13.80 14.81
N VAL A 6 14.54 15.03 14.38
CA VAL A 6 13.68 15.82 13.49
C VAL A 6 13.47 15.11 12.14
N SER A 7 14.52 14.52 11.58
CA SER A 7 14.40 13.76 10.31
C SER A 7 13.52 12.52 10.49
N ILE A 8 13.64 11.78 11.60
CA ILE A 8 12.79 10.61 11.87
C ILE A 8 11.31 11.03 11.95
N GLY A 9 11.00 12.09 12.69
CA GLY A 9 9.62 12.61 12.78
C GLY A 9 9.06 13.02 11.42
N ARG A 10 9.86 13.70 10.59
CA ARG A 10 9.45 14.10 9.23
C ARG A 10 9.29 12.93 8.28
N ARG A 11 10.14 11.90 8.37
CA ARG A 11 9.99 10.65 7.59
C ARG A 11 8.71 9.91 7.94
N LEU A 12 8.26 9.97 9.19
CA LEU A 12 6.99 9.39 9.59
C LEU A 12 5.80 10.12 8.96
N MET A 13 5.88 11.45 8.83
CA MET A 13 4.83 12.26 8.21
C MET A 13 4.79 12.12 6.69
N ASP A 14 5.93 12.28 6.03
CA ASP A 14 6.07 12.07 4.59
C ASP A 14 7.47 11.49 4.29
N PRO A 15 7.57 10.15 4.11
CA PRO A 15 8.84 9.51 3.82
C PRO A 15 9.48 10.05 2.55
N LEU A 16 8.68 10.29 1.50
CA LEU A 16 9.19 10.69 0.19
C LEU A 16 9.83 12.08 0.28
N ALA A 17 9.11 13.06 0.84
CA ALA A 17 9.57 14.44 0.93
C ALA A 17 10.84 14.61 1.80
N GLU A 18 11.08 13.71 2.75
CA GLU A 18 12.25 13.75 3.62
C GLU A 18 13.43 12.91 3.10
N LEU A 19 13.18 11.72 2.52
CA LEU A 19 14.25 10.85 2.00
C LEU A 19 14.93 11.43 0.75
N VAL A 20 14.22 12.18 -0.09
CA VAL A 20 14.81 12.86 -1.27
C VAL A 20 15.89 13.89 -0.92
N LYS A 21 15.98 14.32 0.35
CA LYS A 21 17.01 15.26 0.83
C LYS A 21 18.37 14.59 1.07
N ILE A 22 18.41 13.26 1.03
CA ILE A 22 19.59 12.44 1.28
C ILE A 22 20.08 11.91 -0.07
N ASP A 23 21.40 11.81 -0.26
CA ASP A 23 21.97 11.11 -1.42
C ASP A 23 21.43 9.67 -1.42
N PRO A 24 20.75 9.20 -2.49
CA PRO A 24 20.08 7.90 -2.49
C PRO A 24 21.00 6.74 -2.10
N LYS A 25 22.29 6.79 -2.49
CA LYS A 25 23.29 5.76 -2.14
C LYS A 25 23.59 5.70 -0.62
N SER A 26 23.28 6.76 0.11
CA SER A 26 23.54 6.90 1.55
C SER A 26 22.34 6.50 2.41
N ILE A 27 21.22 6.09 1.81
CA ILE A 27 20.02 5.65 2.54
C ILE A 27 20.25 4.31 3.25
N GLY A 28 21.19 3.47 2.76
CA GLY A 28 21.45 2.16 3.35
C GLY A 28 20.44 1.12 2.90
N VAL A 29 20.45 0.78 1.61
CA VAL A 29 19.41 -0.07 0.98
C VAL A 29 19.76 -1.56 0.93
N GLY A 30 20.99 -1.94 1.30
CA GLY A 30 21.43 -3.34 1.28
C GLY A 30 22.73 -3.59 2.05
N GLN A 31 22.96 -4.85 2.44
CA GLN A 31 24.10 -5.26 3.29
C GLN A 31 25.46 -4.96 2.64
N TYR A 32 25.61 -5.25 1.35
CA TYR A 32 26.87 -5.13 0.61
C TYR A 32 26.85 -3.96 -0.39
N GLN A 33 26.08 -2.90 -0.11
CA GLN A 33 25.96 -1.74 -1.01
C GLN A 33 27.30 -1.01 -1.25
N HIS A 34 28.28 -1.21 -0.38
CA HIS A 34 29.61 -0.61 -0.51
C HIS A 34 30.54 -1.43 -1.42
N ASP A 35 30.18 -2.68 -1.73
CA ASP A 35 30.99 -3.60 -2.52
C ASP A 35 30.62 -3.57 -4.01
N VAL A 36 29.61 -2.78 -4.39
CA VAL A 36 29.16 -2.61 -5.78
C VAL A 36 29.74 -1.35 -6.41
N ASN A 37 29.66 -1.24 -7.74
CA ASN A 37 30.09 -0.05 -8.46
C ASN A 37 29.28 1.20 -8.00
N PRO A 38 29.93 2.22 -7.39
CA PRO A 38 29.20 3.36 -6.80
C PRO A 38 28.44 4.22 -7.81
N LEU A 39 28.95 4.34 -9.05
CA LEU A 39 28.32 5.15 -10.09
C LEU A 39 27.05 4.46 -10.62
N ALA A 40 27.14 3.15 -10.87
CA ALA A 40 25.99 2.36 -11.31
C ALA A 40 24.91 2.31 -10.23
N LEU A 41 25.30 2.11 -8.96
CA LEU A 41 24.38 2.14 -7.83
C LEU A 41 23.67 3.49 -7.74
N LYS A 42 24.41 4.60 -7.77
CA LYS A 42 23.84 5.94 -7.70
C LYS A 42 22.81 6.15 -8.82
N ARG A 43 23.16 5.84 -10.06
CA ARG A 43 22.26 6.00 -11.21
C ARG A 43 20.97 5.19 -11.03
N SER A 44 21.10 3.91 -10.65
CA SER A 44 19.93 3.05 -10.43
C SER A 44 19.02 3.57 -9.31
N LEU A 45 19.60 4.10 -8.23
CA LEU A 45 18.81 4.65 -7.12
C LEU A 45 18.18 5.99 -7.49
N ASP A 46 18.87 6.85 -8.24
CA ASP A 46 18.30 8.08 -8.79
C ASP A 46 17.09 7.77 -9.68
N ASP A 47 17.18 6.74 -10.54
CA ASP A 47 16.08 6.29 -11.41
C ASP A 47 14.85 5.83 -10.59
N VAL A 48 15.07 5.11 -9.49
CA VAL A 48 13.99 4.70 -8.58
C VAL A 48 13.38 5.92 -7.89
N VAL A 49 14.19 6.87 -7.42
CA VAL A 49 13.70 8.09 -6.78
C VAL A 49 12.87 8.92 -7.76
N MET A 50 13.36 9.11 -8.99
CA MET A 50 12.61 9.79 -10.05
C MET A 50 11.28 9.08 -10.33
N SER A 51 11.28 7.75 -10.47
CA SER A 51 10.05 6.99 -10.70
C SER A 51 9.03 7.21 -9.57
N CYS A 52 9.46 7.12 -8.30
CA CYS A 52 8.61 7.34 -7.14
C CYS A 52 8.05 8.77 -7.07
N VAL A 53 8.89 9.79 -7.29
CA VAL A 53 8.48 11.20 -7.24
C VAL A 53 7.46 11.52 -8.33
N ASN A 54 7.70 11.07 -9.56
CA ASN A 54 6.80 11.35 -10.68
C ASN A 54 5.50 10.53 -10.58
N ALA A 55 5.54 9.31 -10.03
CA ALA A 55 4.32 8.53 -9.77
C ALA A 55 3.43 9.19 -8.71
N VAL A 56 4.02 9.73 -7.63
CA VAL A 56 3.27 10.43 -6.59
C VAL A 56 2.79 11.78 -7.06
N GLY A 57 3.58 12.51 -7.86
CA GLY A 57 3.35 13.89 -8.26
C GLY A 57 3.67 14.88 -7.14
N VAL A 58 3.95 16.13 -7.51
CA VAL A 58 4.52 17.14 -6.61
C VAL A 58 3.70 18.41 -6.63
N ASP A 59 3.30 18.92 -5.47
CA ASP A 59 2.70 20.25 -5.36
C ASP A 59 3.80 21.32 -5.48
N VAL A 60 3.75 22.09 -6.57
CA VAL A 60 4.83 23.02 -6.92
C VAL A 60 4.97 24.19 -5.93
N ASN A 61 3.87 24.57 -5.27
CA ASN A 61 3.85 25.70 -4.35
C ASN A 61 4.42 25.33 -2.97
N THR A 62 4.35 24.05 -2.58
CA THR A 62 4.83 23.59 -1.27
C THR A 62 6.12 22.77 -1.32
N ALA A 63 6.49 22.24 -2.49
CA ALA A 63 7.65 21.38 -2.65
C ALA A 63 8.98 22.07 -2.30
N SER A 64 9.92 21.26 -1.83
CA SER A 64 11.32 21.64 -1.64
C SER A 64 12.08 21.59 -2.96
N GLN A 65 13.21 22.31 -3.04
CA GLN A 65 14.12 22.22 -4.18
C GLN A 65 14.59 20.78 -4.44
N GLN A 66 14.87 20.01 -3.37
CA GLN A 66 15.34 18.63 -3.49
C GLN A 66 14.26 17.73 -4.11
N LEU A 67 12.99 17.91 -3.73
CA LEU A 67 11.89 17.15 -4.32
C LEU A 67 11.69 17.52 -5.80
N LEU A 68 11.68 18.81 -6.12
CA LEU A 68 11.57 19.30 -7.51
C LEU A 68 12.71 18.83 -8.41
N THR A 69 13.90 18.58 -7.86
CA THR A 69 15.07 18.10 -8.64
C THR A 69 14.80 16.77 -9.33
N TYR A 70 13.97 15.91 -8.73
CA TYR A 70 13.64 14.58 -9.25
C TYR A 70 12.38 14.54 -10.13
N VAL A 71 11.71 15.68 -10.34
CA VAL A 71 10.61 15.78 -11.30
C VAL A 71 11.20 15.74 -12.72
N SER A 72 10.53 14.98 -13.59
CA SER A 72 10.93 14.84 -14.99
C SER A 72 11.13 16.20 -15.65
N GLY A 73 12.27 16.39 -16.32
CA GLY A 73 12.58 17.61 -17.06
C GLY A 73 13.09 18.81 -16.24
N LEU A 74 13.17 18.75 -14.90
CA LEU A 74 13.61 19.89 -14.08
C LEU A 74 15.11 19.85 -13.72
N GLY A 75 15.54 18.83 -12.98
CA GLY A 75 16.89 18.77 -12.43
C GLY A 75 17.21 19.94 -11.46
N PRO A 76 18.47 20.04 -10.99
CA PRO A 76 18.83 20.91 -9.86
C PRO A 76 18.66 22.41 -10.15
N GLN A 77 18.97 22.85 -11.37
CA GLN A 77 18.94 24.27 -11.72
C GLN A 77 17.51 24.79 -11.87
N LEU A 78 16.62 24.06 -12.57
CA LEU A 78 15.24 24.50 -12.73
C LEU A 78 14.47 24.37 -11.41
N ALA A 79 14.74 23.34 -10.61
CA ALA A 79 14.19 23.24 -9.27
C ALA A 79 14.51 24.47 -8.40
N LYS A 80 15.76 24.95 -8.45
CA LYS A 80 16.16 26.19 -7.78
C LYS A 80 15.38 27.40 -8.33
N ASN A 81 15.31 27.53 -9.66
CA ASN A 81 14.65 28.67 -10.30
C ASN A 81 13.15 28.73 -9.98
N ILE A 82 12.46 27.59 -9.86
CA ILE A 82 11.05 27.52 -9.47
C ILE A 82 10.86 28.03 -8.04
N VAL A 83 11.71 27.60 -7.10
CA VAL A 83 11.67 28.07 -5.71
C VAL A 83 11.94 29.57 -5.65
N THR A 84 12.97 30.06 -6.35
CA THR A 84 13.25 31.50 -6.43
C THR A 84 12.08 32.28 -7.00
N TYR A 85 11.45 31.79 -8.07
CA TYR A 85 10.27 32.43 -8.64
C TYR A 85 9.11 32.50 -7.64
N ARG A 86 8.87 31.42 -6.88
CA ARG A 86 7.84 31.40 -5.82
C ARG A 86 8.14 32.41 -4.72
N ASP A 87 9.40 32.50 -4.31
CA ASP A 87 9.82 33.39 -3.23
C ASP A 87 9.73 34.87 -3.65
N GLU A 88 9.91 35.18 -4.94
CA GLU A 88 9.84 36.54 -5.49
C GLU A 88 8.42 36.98 -5.88
N TYR A 89 7.64 36.10 -6.52
CA TYR A 89 6.33 36.44 -7.11
C TYR A 89 5.13 35.84 -6.37
N GLY A 90 5.39 34.98 -5.37
CA GLY A 90 4.35 34.27 -4.63
C GLY A 90 3.97 32.91 -5.24
N ALA A 91 2.89 32.32 -4.72
CA ALA A 91 2.40 31.03 -5.18
C ALA A 91 1.90 31.08 -6.63
N LEU A 92 2.21 30.05 -7.42
CA LEU A 92 1.72 29.92 -8.78
C LEU A 92 0.22 29.61 -8.79
N SER A 93 -0.52 30.32 -9.65
CA SER A 93 -1.97 30.21 -9.77
C SER A 93 -2.42 29.20 -10.84
N CYS A 94 -1.57 28.93 -11.84
CA CYS A 94 -1.81 27.94 -12.87
C CYS A 94 -0.49 27.43 -13.48
N ARG A 95 -0.53 26.27 -14.16
CA ARG A 95 0.69 25.66 -14.74
C ARG A 95 1.35 26.56 -15.79
N GLU A 96 0.57 27.34 -16.52
CA GLU A 96 1.09 28.25 -17.56
C GLU A 96 2.09 29.28 -17.00
N GLU A 97 1.99 29.64 -15.72
CA GLU A 97 2.97 30.53 -15.07
C GLU A 97 4.37 29.90 -14.96
N LEU A 98 4.50 28.58 -15.02
CA LEU A 98 5.80 27.90 -15.05
C LEU A 98 6.64 28.32 -16.26
N LYS A 99 6.01 28.73 -17.37
CA LYS A 99 6.72 29.24 -18.55
C LYS A 99 7.41 30.59 -18.30
N LYS A 100 7.03 31.30 -17.23
CA LYS A 100 7.69 32.55 -16.78
C LYS A 100 8.93 32.29 -15.94
N VAL A 101 9.13 31.06 -15.46
CA VAL A 101 10.30 30.68 -14.66
C VAL A 101 11.55 30.73 -15.54
N SER A 102 12.59 31.39 -15.05
CA SER A 102 13.85 31.55 -15.76
C SER A 102 14.41 30.20 -16.24
N ARG A 103 14.76 30.12 -17.52
CA ARG A 103 15.33 28.94 -18.22
C ARG A 103 14.39 27.72 -18.32
N LEU A 104 13.13 27.83 -17.87
CA LEU A 104 12.13 26.78 -18.08
C LEU A 104 11.54 26.92 -19.48
N GLY A 105 12.17 26.24 -20.45
CA GLY A 105 11.73 26.24 -21.85
C GLY A 105 10.55 25.30 -22.11
N GLN A 106 10.00 25.37 -23.33
CA GLN A 106 8.83 24.59 -23.75
C GLN A 106 8.99 23.07 -23.55
N LYS A 107 10.15 22.51 -23.88
CA LYS A 107 10.42 21.07 -23.68
C LYS A 107 10.46 20.69 -22.20
N ALA A 108 11.07 21.52 -21.36
CA ALA A 108 11.11 21.26 -19.91
C ALA A 108 9.70 21.35 -19.31
N PHE A 109 8.90 22.32 -19.78
CA PHE A 109 7.49 22.44 -19.40
C PHE A 109 6.69 21.19 -19.79
N GLU A 110 6.79 20.75 -21.04
CA GLU A 110 6.10 19.53 -21.55
C GLU A 110 6.49 18.28 -20.76
N GLN A 111 7.77 18.14 -20.38
CA GLN A 111 8.21 16.97 -19.60
C GLN A 111 7.79 17.03 -18.13
N ALA A 112 7.62 18.22 -17.56
CA ALA A 112 7.36 18.40 -16.12
C ALA A 112 5.89 18.61 -15.78
N ALA A 113 5.10 19.23 -16.67
CA ALA A 113 3.81 19.81 -16.31
C ALA A 113 2.82 18.78 -15.76
N GLY A 114 2.80 17.55 -16.29
CA GLY A 114 1.89 16.49 -15.82
C GLY A 114 2.18 16.00 -14.39
N PHE A 115 3.41 16.22 -13.91
CA PHE A 115 3.85 15.80 -12.58
C PHE A 115 3.78 16.92 -11.53
N LEU A 116 3.66 18.18 -11.98
CA LEU A 116 3.55 19.35 -11.12
C LEU A 116 2.08 19.70 -10.90
N ARG A 117 1.64 19.74 -9.64
CA ARG A 117 0.27 20.06 -9.27
C ARG A 117 0.18 21.43 -8.63
N ILE A 118 -0.91 22.13 -8.91
CA ILE A 118 -1.27 23.39 -8.26
C ILE A 118 -2.65 23.19 -7.63
N ARG A 119 -2.66 23.10 -6.30
CA ARG A 119 -3.90 23.01 -5.53
C ARG A 119 -4.51 24.41 -5.40
N ASN A 120 -5.83 24.50 -5.50
CA ASN A 120 -6.58 25.76 -5.40
C ASN A 120 -6.14 26.81 -6.44
N GLY A 121 -5.69 26.36 -7.62
CA GLY A 121 -5.37 27.23 -8.75
C GLY A 121 -6.60 27.69 -9.52
N ASN A 122 -6.38 28.55 -10.52
CA ASN A 122 -7.43 29.08 -11.39
C ASN A 122 -8.05 27.98 -12.28
N ASN A 123 -7.23 27.03 -12.72
CA ASN A 123 -7.68 25.90 -13.52
C ASN A 123 -7.79 24.65 -12.63
N PRO A 124 -8.98 24.04 -12.49
CA PRO A 124 -9.16 22.89 -11.62
C PRO A 124 -8.39 21.63 -12.11
N LEU A 125 -8.03 21.55 -13.39
CA LEU A 125 -7.23 20.46 -13.94
C LEU A 125 -5.77 20.49 -13.49
N ASP A 126 -5.26 21.64 -13.05
CA ASP A 126 -3.88 21.76 -12.57
C ASP A 126 -3.65 21.01 -11.24
N ALA A 127 -4.72 20.63 -10.53
CA ALA A 127 -4.65 19.77 -9.35
C ALA A 127 -4.52 18.27 -9.70
N SER A 128 -4.72 17.92 -10.98
CA SER A 128 -4.74 16.55 -11.48
C SER A 128 -3.45 16.18 -12.22
N ALA A 129 -3.28 14.91 -12.61
CA ALA A 129 -2.22 14.45 -13.50
C ALA A 129 -2.55 14.61 -15.00
N VAL A 130 -3.72 15.18 -15.34
CA VAL A 130 -4.06 15.48 -16.75
C VAL A 130 -3.04 16.48 -17.29
N HIS A 131 -2.37 16.12 -18.37
CA HIS A 131 -1.36 16.98 -18.97
C HIS A 131 -2.00 18.18 -19.70
N PRO A 132 -1.40 19.40 -19.67
CA PRO A 132 -1.96 20.58 -20.34
C PRO A 132 -2.24 20.41 -21.83
N GLU A 133 -1.51 19.53 -22.52
CA GLU A 133 -1.78 19.23 -23.94
C GLU A 133 -3.18 18.63 -24.17
N SER A 134 -3.76 18.02 -23.14
CA SER A 134 -5.06 17.35 -23.17
C SER A 134 -6.20 18.23 -22.62
N TYR A 135 -5.93 19.47 -22.19
CA TYR A 135 -6.98 20.35 -21.63
C TYR A 135 -8.09 20.63 -22.63
N GLY A 136 -7.75 20.88 -23.90
CA GLY A 136 -8.74 21.08 -24.96
C GLY A 136 -9.68 19.88 -25.17
N ILE A 137 -9.21 18.66 -24.90
CA ILE A 137 -10.03 17.44 -24.98
C ILE A 137 -11.02 17.40 -23.83
N VAL A 138 -10.57 17.67 -22.60
CA VAL A 138 -11.45 17.72 -21.42
C VAL A 138 -12.50 18.82 -21.56
N GLU A 139 -12.11 19.99 -22.08
CA GLU A 139 -13.05 21.08 -22.38
C GLU A 139 -14.08 20.69 -23.45
N ALA A 140 -13.67 19.94 -24.48
CA ALA A 140 -14.59 19.42 -25.49
C ALA A 140 -15.59 18.40 -24.89
N MET A 141 -15.12 17.49 -24.04
CA MET A 141 -15.97 16.55 -23.30
C MET A 141 -17.02 17.29 -22.46
N ALA A 142 -16.61 18.34 -21.76
CA ALA A 142 -17.52 19.15 -20.94
C ALA A 142 -18.56 19.86 -21.81
N ARG A 143 -18.12 20.48 -22.91
CA ARG A 143 -18.96 21.21 -23.86
C ARG A 143 -20.01 20.30 -24.52
N ASP A 144 -19.64 19.10 -24.92
CA ASP A 144 -20.55 18.13 -25.55
C ASP A 144 -21.68 17.67 -24.62
N LEU A 145 -21.46 17.72 -23.30
CA LEU A 145 -22.48 17.45 -22.30
C LEU A 145 -23.23 18.72 -21.86
N GLY A 146 -22.82 19.91 -22.30
CA GLY A 146 -23.42 21.19 -21.93
C GLY A 146 -23.02 21.69 -20.53
N PHE A 147 -21.89 21.22 -19.99
CA PHE A 147 -21.41 21.59 -18.66
C PHE A 147 -19.99 22.17 -18.68
N GLY A 148 -19.55 22.72 -17.55
CA GLY A 148 -18.16 23.13 -17.34
C GLY A 148 -17.28 21.97 -16.85
N VAL A 149 -15.95 22.16 -16.93
CA VAL A 149 -14.96 21.17 -16.46
C VAL A 149 -15.14 20.86 -14.97
N THR A 150 -15.48 21.85 -14.14
CA THR A 150 -15.73 21.66 -12.71
C THR A 150 -16.87 20.66 -12.46
N ASN A 151 -17.93 20.70 -13.26
CA ASN A 151 -19.04 19.75 -13.14
C ASN A 151 -18.60 18.32 -13.50
N LEU A 152 -17.67 18.15 -14.43
CA LEU A 152 -17.08 16.84 -14.75
C LEU A 152 -16.26 16.27 -13.61
N LEU A 153 -15.61 17.12 -12.80
CA LEU A 153 -14.85 16.68 -11.63
C LEU A 153 -15.77 16.26 -10.48
N GLU A 154 -16.89 16.94 -10.31
CA GLU A 154 -17.85 16.68 -9.24
C GLU A 154 -18.79 15.49 -9.51
N SER A 155 -19.17 15.24 -10.77
CA SER A 155 -20.21 14.27 -11.11
C SER A 155 -19.70 13.02 -11.82
N ASP A 156 -19.72 11.89 -11.11
CA ASP A 156 -19.48 10.55 -11.67
C ASP A 156 -20.47 10.20 -12.79
N VAL A 157 -21.73 10.64 -12.67
CA VAL A 157 -22.78 10.39 -13.67
C VAL A 157 -22.45 11.06 -15.00
N LEU A 158 -21.89 12.28 -14.98
CA LEU A 158 -21.48 12.97 -16.21
C LEU A 158 -20.28 12.27 -16.85
N ARG A 159 -19.28 11.88 -16.05
CA ARG A 159 -18.09 11.15 -16.56
C ARG A 159 -18.47 9.84 -17.25
N LYS A 160 -19.41 9.08 -16.69
CA LYS A 160 -19.89 7.82 -17.26
C LYS A 160 -20.67 7.97 -18.58
N LYS A 161 -21.17 9.17 -18.90
CA LYS A 161 -21.85 9.46 -20.17
C LYS A 161 -20.87 9.75 -21.32
N ILE A 162 -19.61 10.00 -21.01
CA ILE A 162 -18.58 10.29 -22.01
C ILE A 162 -18.20 8.98 -22.69
N ASP A 163 -18.34 8.94 -24.02
CA ASP A 163 -17.76 7.88 -24.84
C ASP A 163 -16.35 8.30 -25.30
N PRO A 164 -15.28 7.65 -24.81
CA PRO A 164 -13.90 8.00 -25.18
C PRO A 164 -13.64 7.92 -26.69
N ASN A 165 -14.33 7.02 -27.42
CA ASN A 165 -14.06 6.82 -28.84
C ASN A 165 -14.31 8.07 -29.68
N ARG A 166 -15.18 8.98 -29.21
CA ARG A 166 -15.49 10.24 -29.89
C ARG A 166 -14.35 11.26 -29.86
N TYR A 167 -13.38 11.08 -28.96
CA TYR A 167 -12.28 12.03 -28.72
C TYR A 167 -10.92 11.48 -29.16
N VAL A 168 -10.90 10.33 -29.86
CA VAL A 168 -9.68 9.77 -30.43
C VAL A 168 -9.19 10.67 -31.55
N THR A 169 -7.88 10.95 -31.55
CA THR A 169 -7.20 11.72 -32.60
C THR A 169 -5.93 10.99 -33.02
N ASP A 170 -5.24 11.47 -34.06
CA ASP A 170 -3.96 10.90 -34.52
C ASP A 170 -2.87 10.91 -33.43
N ARG A 171 -3.01 11.78 -32.42
CA ARG A 171 -2.04 11.94 -31.32
C ARG A 171 -2.51 11.35 -30.00
N VAL A 172 -3.83 11.25 -29.80
CA VAL A 172 -4.43 10.84 -28.52
C VAL A 172 -5.28 9.60 -28.74
N GLY A 173 -4.81 8.49 -28.21
CA GLY A 173 -5.50 7.20 -28.27
C GLY A 173 -6.40 6.92 -27.07
N ILE A 174 -7.11 5.79 -27.13
CA ILE A 174 -7.98 5.30 -26.05
C ILE A 174 -7.27 5.17 -24.69
N PRO A 175 -6.01 4.69 -24.58
CA PRO A 175 -5.33 4.60 -23.28
C PRO A 175 -5.25 5.96 -22.58
N THR A 176 -4.80 6.99 -23.29
CA THR A 176 -4.71 8.35 -22.77
C THR A 176 -6.07 8.90 -22.33
N LEU A 177 -7.13 8.67 -23.10
CA LEU A 177 -8.48 9.10 -22.76
C LEU A 177 -9.02 8.36 -21.53
N THR A 178 -8.69 7.08 -21.39
CA THR A 178 -9.05 6.27 -20.22
C THR A 178 -8.35 6.79 -18.97
N ASP A 179 -7.06 7.11 -19.08
CA ASP A 179 -6.27 7.69 -18.00
C ASP A 179 -6.81 9.07 -17.61
N ILE A 180 -7.17 9.92 -18.58
CA ILE A 180 -7.81 11.21 -18.33
C ILE A 180 -9.12 11.03 -17.55
N LEU A 181 -10.01 10.12 -17.96
CA LEU A 181 -11.27 9.89 -17.26
C LEU A 181 -11.08 9.35 -15.84
N ALA A 182 -10.11 8.46 -15.64
CA ALA A 182 -9.74 7.96 -14.32
C ALA A 182 -9.19 9.08 -13.42
N GLU A 183 -8.41 9.99 -14.00
CA GLU A 183 -7.85 11.14 -13.31
C GLU A 183 -8.91 12.19 -12.98
N LEU A 184 -9.91 12.41 -13.85
CA LEU A 184 -11.07 13.27 -13.57
C LEU A 184 -11.96 12.71 -12.45
N ASP A 185 -12.00 11.38 -12.27
CA ASP A 185 -12.71 10.76 -11.14
C ASP A 185 -12.02 11.03 -9.80
N LYS A 186 -10.68 10.95 -9.77
CA LYS A 186 -9.89 11.16 -8.56
C LYS A 186 -8.64 12.01 -8.86
N PRO A 187 -8.81 13.35 -8.96
CA PRO A 187 -7.71 14.25 -9.30
C PRO A 187 -6.56 14.18 -8.31
N GLY A 188 -5.35 13.99 -8.81
CA GLY A 188 -4.13 13.96 -8.03
C GLY A 188 -4.08 12.79 -7.06
N ARG A 189 -4.72 11.67 -7.39
CA ARG A 189 -4.77 10.47 -6.55
C ARG A 189 -3.35 10.06 -6.13
N ASP A 190 -3.13 9.99 -4.83
CA ASP A 190 -1.88 9.50 -4.28
C ASP A 190 -1.81 7.96 -4.49
N PRO A 191 -0.78 7.44 -5.17
CA PRO A 191 -0.61 6.00 -5.37
C PRO A 191 -0.12 5.27 -4.10
N ARG A 192 0.31 6.01 -3.07
CA ARG A 192 0.83 5.43 -1.82
C ARG A 192 -0.30 4.77 -1.04
N LYS A 193 0.03 3.69 -0.33
CA LYS A 193 -0.89 3.07 0.63
C LYS A 193 -1.22 4.08 1.72
N GLN A 194 -2.48 4.20 2.06
CA GLN A 194 -2.89 5.03 3.18
C GLN A 194 -2.27 4.46 4.48
N PHE A 195 -1.77 5.36 5.32
CA PHE A 195 -1.23 4.98 6.61
C PHE A 195 -2.38 4.64 7.54
N GLU A 196 -2.62 3.34 7.73
CA GLU A 196 -3.54 2.86 8.76
C GLU A 196 -2.79 2.81 10.09
N SER A 197 -2.95 3.83 10.93
CA SER A 197 -2.53 3.73 12.31
C SER A 197 -3.39 2.64 12.96
N PHE A 198 -2.82 1.47 13.20
CA PHE A 198 -3.48 0.46 13.99
C PHE A 198 -3.76 1.06 15.38
N LYS A 199 -5.04 1.17 15.72
CA LYS A 199 -5.49 1.61 17.05
C LYS A 199 -6.14 0.42 17.73
N PHE A 200 -5.71 0.16 18.95
CA PHE A 200 -6.48 -0.69 19.85
C PHE A 200 -7.85 -0.05 20.11
N GLN A 201 -8.81 -0.87 20.50
CA GLN A 201 -10.14 -0.36 20.83
C GLN A 201 -10.05 0.57 22.05
N GLU A 202 -10.53 1.81 21.90
CA GLU A 202 -10.53 2.80 22.99
C GLU A 202 -11.34 2.29 24.19
N GLY A 203 -10.77 2.40 25.40
CA GLY A 203 -11.40 1.99 26.64
C GLY A 203 -11.15 0.54 27.09
N ILE A 204 -10.33 -0.23 26.36
CA ILE A 204 -9.90 -1.58 26.77
C ILE A 204 -8.39 -1.55 27.01
N GLU A 205 -8.00 -1.36 28.26
CA GLU A 205 -6.58 -1.31 28.68
C GLU A 205 -6.24 -2.43 29.68
N LYS A 206 -7.25 -2.99 30.35
CA LYS A 206 -7.06 -4.05 31.34
C LYS A 206 -7.79 -5.31 30.90
N ILE A 207 -7.28 -6.46 31.36
CA ILE A 207 -7.93 -7.75 31.14
C ILE A 207 -9.37 -7.80 31.68
N THR A 208 -9.70 -6.95 32.68
CA THR A 208 -11.05 -6.81 33.24
C THR A 208 -12.05 -6.19 32.30
N ASP A 209 -11.58 -5.43 31.30
CA ASP A 209 -12.42 -4.70 30.36
C ASP A 209 -12.80 -5.58 29.17
N VAL A 210 -12.12 -6.73 29.03
CA VAL A 210 -12.32 -7.71 27.97
C VAL A 210 -13.43 -8.68 28.37
N GLN A 211 -14.47 -8.78 27.55
CA GLN A 211 -15.56 -9.73 27.75
C GLN A 211 -15.58 -10.79 26.63
N PRO A 212 -15.92 -12.05 26.95
CA PRO A 212 -16.21 -13.06 25.94
C PRO A 212 -17.25 -12.56 24.93
N GLY A 213 -16.97 -12.75 23.64
CA GLY A 213 -17.82 -12.32 22.53
C GLY A 213 -17.37 -11.04 21.83
N MET A 214 -16.52 -10.22 22.45
CA MET A 214 -15.99 -9.00 21.84
C MET A 214 -15.08 -9.31 20.65
N SER A 215 -15.20 -8.51 19.59
CA SER A 215 -14.28 -8.53 18.45
C SER A 215 -13.33 -7.34 18.57
N LEU A 216 -12.05 -7.60 18.84
CA LEU A 216 -11.04 -6.58 19.12
C LEU A 216 -9.97 -6.61 18.03
N PRO A 217 -9.47 -5.44 17.59
CA PRO A 217 -8.26 -5.37 16.79
C PRO A 217 -7.05 -5.79 17.66
N GLY A 218 -6.19 -6.65 17.11
CA GLY A 218 -4.95 -7.09 17.77
C GLY A 218 -3.76 -7.20 16.81
N VAL A 219 -2.56 -7.31 17.36
CA VAL A 219 -1.30 -7.49 16.63
C VAL A 219 -0.67 -8.83 17.00
N VAL A 220 -0.27 -9.62 16.01
CA VAL A 220 0.40 -10.89 16.25
C VAL A 220 1.80 -10.64 16.82
N THR A 221 2.04 -11.04 18.07
CA THR A 221 3.33 -10.88 18.75
C THR A 221 4.28 -12.03 18.46
N ASN A 222 3.75 -13.24 18.35
CA ASN A 222 4.53 -14.45 18.11
C ASN A 222 3.68 -15.55 17.45
N VAL A 223 4.32 -16.39 16.63
CA VAL A 223 3.69 -17.53 15.96
C VAL A 223 4.40 -18.80 16.40
N THR A 224 3.63 -19.79 16.86
CA THR A 224 4.11 -21.09 17.34
C THR A 224 3.47 -22.22 16.56
N ALA A 225 3.96 -23.46 16.72
CA ALA A 225 3.40 -24.62 16.00
C ALA A 225 1.92 -24.91 16.36
N PHE A 226 1.45 -24.50 17.54
CA PHE A 226 0.09 -24.80 18.01
C PHE A 226 -0.87 -23.59 17.93
N GLY A 227 -0.40 -22.43 17.47
CA GLY A 227 -1.21 -21.22 17.40
C GLY A 227 -0.40 -19.94 17.33
N ALA A 228 -1.08 -18.80 17.48
CA ALA A 228 -0.46 -17.47 17.45
C ALA A 228 -0.85 -16.67 18.70
N PHE A 229 0.11 -15.91 19.22
CA PHE A 229 -0.11 -14.94 20.29
C PHE A 229 -0.44 -13.58 19.70
N VAL A 230 -1.46 -12.94 20.25
CA VAL A 230 -2.02 -11.70 19.73
C VAL A 230 -2.18 -10.73 20.90
N ASP A 231 -1.53 -9.59 20.80
CA ASP A 231 -1.73 -8.46 21.70
C ASP A 231 -2.99 -7.70 21.28
N ILE A 232 -3.91 -7.51 22.21
CA ILE A 232 -5.17 -6.75 22.04
C ILE A 232 -5.17 -5.44 22.82
N GLY A 233 -4.02 -5.04 23.39
CA GLY A 233 -3.85 -3.75 24.08
C GLY A 233 -4.04 -3.82 25.59
N VAL A 234 -4.11 -5.02 26.18
CA VAL A 234 -4.36 -5.22 27.63
C VAL A 234 -3.14 -5.69 28.43
N HIS A 235 -1.94 -5.49 27.87
CA HIS A 235 -0.65 -5.95 28.43
C HIS A 235 -0.52 -7.46 28.64
N GLN A 236 -1.46 -8.24 28.11
CA GLN A 236 -1.48 -9.70 28.20
C GLN A 236 -1.88 -10.27 26.84
N ASP A 237 -0.98 -11.04 26.25
CA ASP A 237 -1.24 -11.69 24.96
C ASP A 237 -2.34 -12.74 25.10
N GLY A 238 -3.28 -12.71 24.15
CA GLY A 238 -4.24 -13.78 23.95
C GLY A 238 -3.72 -14.83 22.98
N LEU A 239 -4.15 -16.08 23.17
CA LEU A 239 -3.77 -17.20 22.32
C LEU A 239 -4.89 -17.53 21.32
N VAL A 240 -4.56 -17.50 20.04
CA VAL A 240 -5.37 -18.11 18.98
C VAL A 240 -4.82 -19.50 18.71
N HIS A 241 -5.55 -20.53 19.14
CA HIS A 241 -5.18 -21.92 18.86
C HIS A 241 -5.29 -22.22 17.35
N ILE A 242 -4.47 -23.13 16.81
CA ILE A 242 -4.44 -23.49 15.38
C ILE A 242 -5.83 -23.82 14.81
N SER A 243 -6.68 -24.47 15.63
CA SER A 243 -8.04 -24.82 15.25
C SER A 243 -8.99 -23.63 15.15
N GLN A 244 -8.64 -22.46 15.70
CA GLN A 244 -9.42 -21.22 15.69
C GLN A 244 -8.85 -20.15 14.76
N MET A 245 -7.79 -20.47 14.00
CA MET A 245 -7.16 -19.52 13.07
C MET A 245 -7.92 -19.37 11.74
N ALA A 246 -8.59 -20.42 11.25
CA ALA A 246 -9.43 -20.34 10.06
C ALA A 246 -10.57 -21.37 10.05
N ASN A 247 -11.52 -21.19 9.12
CA ASN A 247 -12.63 -22.10 8.85
C ASN A 247 -12.22 -23.35 8.04
N ARG A 248 -10.93 -23.58 7.83
CA ARG A 248 -10.35 -24.73 7.13
C ARG A 248 -9.25 -25.38 7.97
N PHE A 249 -8.92 -26.63 7.68
CA PHE A 249 -7.81 -27.31 8.33
C PHE A 249 -6.47 -26.70 7.88
N ILE A 250 -5.64 -26.31 8.84
CA ILE A 250 -4.32 -25.70 8.63
C ILE A 250 -3.28 -26.60 9.29
N LYS A 251 -2.18 -26.85 8.60
CA LYS A 251 -1.04 -27.64 9.14
C LYS A 251 -0.03 -26.78 9.85
N ASP A 252 0.20 -25.56 9.36
CA ASP A 252 1.16 -24.61 9.93
C ASP A 252 0.53 -23.21 10.10
N PRO A 253 0.49 -22.67 11.34
CA PRO A 253 0.03 -21.30 11.62
C PRO A 253 0.68 -20.20 10.77
N ASN A 254 1.93 -20.39 10.31
CA ASN A 254 2.65 -19.41 9.48
C ASN A 254 2.05 -19.20 8.08
N GLU A 255 1.21 -20.12 7.61
CA GLU A 255 0.47 -19.96 6.35
C GLU A 255 -0.64 -18.90 6.45
N VAL A 256 -1.10 -18.62 7.68
CA VAL A 256 -2.29 -17.78 7.94
C VAL A 256 -1.90 -16.43 8.50
N VAL A 257 -0.92 -16.41 9.41
CA VAL A 257 -0.49 -15.19 10.08
C VAL A 257 1.02 -15.01 10.06
N LYS A 258 1.44 -13.76 10.10
CA LYS A 258 2.84 -13.36 10.28
C LYS A 258 2.99 -12.54 11.56
N VAL A 259 4.18 -12.59 12.15
CA VAL A 259 4.53 -11.71 13.28
C VAL A 259 4.38 -10.25 12.83
N HIS A 260 3.85 -9.39 13.70
CA HIS A 260 3.47 -7.98 13.46
C HIS A 260 2.27 -7.78 12.51
N GLN A 261 1.52 -8.84 12.18
CA GLN A 261 0.31 -8.68 11.40
C GLN A 261 -0.84 -8.14 12.26
N HIS A 262 -1.53 -7.12 11.77
CA HIS A 262 -2.77 -6.62 12.35
C HIS A 262 -3.94 -7.53 11.95
N ILE A 263 -4.69 -8.01 12.92
CA ILE A 263 -5.83 -8.91 12.72
C ILE A 263 -6.98 -8.52 13.65
N THR A 264 -8.21 -8.84 13.25
CA THR A 264 -9.37 -8.76 14.15
C THR A 264 -9.60 -10.14 14.77
N VAL A 265 -9.68 -10.19 16.09
CA VAL A 265 -9.86 -11.42 16.86
C VAL A 265 -11.10 -11.33 17.73
N LYS A 266 -11.84 -12.42 17.83
CA LYS A 266 -12.97 -12.57 18.74
C LYS A 266 -12.51 -13.21 20.04
N VAL A 267 -12.88 -12.63 21.16
CA VAL A 267 -12.64 -13.19 22.49
C VAL A 267 -13.59 -14.37 22.71
N LEU A 268 -13.04 -15.55 22.92
CA LEU A 268 -13.82 -16.75 23.26
C LEU A 268 -14.04 -16.87 24.76
N ASP A 269 -12.98 -16.66 25.53
CA ASP A 269 -12.98 -16.86 26.98
C ASP A 269 -11.87 -16.03 27.63
N VAL A 270 -12.12 -15.59 28.87
CA VAL A 270 -11.20 -14.77 29.66
C VAL A 270 -11.09 -15.38 31.06
N ASP A 271 -9.91 -15.89 31.37
CA ASP A 271 -9.57 -16.43 32.69
C ASP A 271 -8.78 -15.37 33.47
N LEU A 272 -9.47 -14.70 34.41
CA LEU A 272 -8.89 -13.64 35.25
C LEU A 272 -7.92 -14.18 36.30
N GLU A 273 -8.12 -15.40 36.80
CA GLU A 273 -7.24 -16.01 37.81
C GLU A 273 -5.88 -16.35 37.22
N ARG A 274 -5.88 -16.90 36.00
CA ARG A 274 -4.65 -17.33 35.31
C ARG A 274 -4.11 -16.29 34.33
N LYS A 275 -4.80 -15.15 34.18
CA LYS A 275 -4.48 -14.08 33.21
C LYS A 275 -4.35 -14.61 31.78
N ARG A 276 -5.31 -15.43 31.33
CA ARG A 276 -5.29 -16.02 29.98
C ARG A 276 -6.50 -15.57 29.19
N ILE A 277 -6.26 -15.23 27.92
CA ILE A 277 -7.30 -14.80 26.99
C ILE A 277 -7.29 -15.78 25.82
N SER A 278 -8.41 -16.44 25.59
CA SER A 278 -8.59 -17.34 24.45
C SER A 278 -9.23 -16.57 23.31
N LEU A 279 -8.56 -16.55 22.15
CA LEU A 279 -8.96 -15.77 20.99
C LEU A 279 -9.30 -16.68 19.80
N SER A 280 -10.12 -16.17 18.89
CA SER A 280 -10.49 -16.81 17.64
C SER A 280 -10.40 -15.84 16.47
N MET A 281 -9.92 -16.32 15.33
CA MET A 281 -9.95 -15.60 14.05
C MET A 281 -11.06 -16.10 13.12
N LYS A 282 -11.84 -17.09 13.55
CA LYS A 282 -12.96 -17.58 12.74
C LYS A 282 -14.06 -16.54 12.68
N GLN A 283 -14.56 -16.30 11.47
CA GLN A 283 -15.83 -15.65 11.27
C GLN A 283 -16.93 -16.63 11.69
N ASP A 284 -17.75 -16.25 12.66
CA ASP A 284 -18.95 -17.01 12.99
C ASP A 284 -19.81 -17.11 11.73
N ALA A 285 -20.00 -18.33 11.23
CA ALA A 285 -21.12 -18.60 10.35
C ALA A 285 -22.38 -18.25 11.14
N VAL A 286 -23.19 -17.34 10.61
CA VAL A 286 -24.52 -17.00 11.14
C VAL A 286 -25.22 -18.32 11.49
N GLN A 287 -25.38 -18.60 12.78
CA GLN A 287 -26.08 -19.79 13.25
C GLN A 287 -27.57 -19.56 13.03
N GLU A 288 -28.14 -20.15 11.99
CA GLU A 288 -29.58 -20.36 11.96
C GLU A 288 -29.98 -21.28 13.14
N PRO A 289 -31.00 -20.90 13.93
CA PRO A 289 -31.41 -21.71 15.07
C PRO A 289 -32.19 -22.94 14.61
N GLY A 290 -31.66 -24.12 14.95
CA GLY A 290 -32.48 -25.31 15.14
C GLY A 290 -32.28 -26.45 14.14
N LYS A 291 -31.32 -27.34 14.41
CA LYS A 291 -31.52 -28.77 14.16
C LYS A 291 -31.02 -29.59 15.34
N THR A 292 -31.99 -30.12 16.08
CA THR A 292 -31.87 -31.11 17.14
C THR A 292 -31.02 -32.30 16.68
N ARG A 293 -29.95 -32.60 17.44
CA ARG A 293 -29.13 -33.78 17.28
C ARG A 293 -29.96 -35.03 17.59
N LYS A 294 -30.34 -35.80 16.56
CA LYS A 294 -30.81 -37.18 16.75
C LYS A 294 -29.61 -38.08 17.06
N ALA A 295 -29.72 -38.78 18.19
CA ALA A 295 -28.76 -39.76 18.68
C ALA A 295 -28.50 -40.86 17.63
N SER A 296 -27.25 -41.02 17.21
CA SER A 296 -26.80 -42.10 16.36
C SER A 296 -26.58 -43.38 17.19
N LYS A 297 -27.35 -44.42 16.84
CA LYS A 297 -27.21 -45.79 17.33
C LYS A 297 -25.82 -46.35 17.01
N LYS A 298 -25.24 -47.05 18.00
CA LYS A 298 -24.06 -47.93 17.89
C LYS A 298 -24.20 -48.89 16.69
N PRO A 299 -23.16 -49.06 15.85
CA PRO A 299 -23.10 -50.20 14.94
C PRO A 299 -22.43 -51.40 15.63
N GLU A 300 -23.11 -52.52 15.47
CA GLU A 300 -22.77 -53.87 15.91
C GLU A 300 -21.61 -54.47 15.08
N LYS A 301 -20.85 -55.37 15.71
CA LYS A 301 -19.67 -56.05 15.16
C LYS A 301 -20.03 -57.00 14.01
N ARG A 302 -19.21 -57.01 12.95
CA ARG A 302 -19.06 -58.14 12.02
C ARG A 302 -17.56 -58.45 11.76
N PRO A 303 -17.22 -59.70 11.38
CA PRO A 303 -15.97 -60.33 11.78
C PRO A 303 -14.79 -60.15 10.80
N LYS A 304 -13.60 -60.46 11.33
CA LYS A 304 -12.25 -60.31 10.79
C LYS A 304 -12.07 -60.90 9.38
N ALA A 305 -11.59 -60.07 8.45
CA ALA A 305 -10.95 -60.51 7.21
C ALA A 305 -9.40 -60.51 7.39
N LYS A 306 -8.76 -61.57 6.92
CA LYS A 306 -7.33 -61.87 7.08
C LYS A 306 -6.45 -60.86 6.32
N ARG A 307 -5.41 -60.37 7.00
CA ARG A 307 -4.30 -59.58 6.41
C ARG A 307 -3.43 -60.46 5.51
N PRO A 308 -3.02 -60.01 4.31
CA PRO A 308 -1.80 -60.47 3.67
C PRO A 308 -0.57 -59.79 4.28
N ARG A 309 0.56 -60.50 4.22
CA ARG A 309 1.85 -60.24 4.87
C ARG A 309 2.51 -58.92 4.43
N LYS A 310 3.25 -58.31 5.37
CA LYS A 310 4.21 -57.23 5.14
C LYS A 310 5.32 -57.70 4.20
N THR A 311 5.58 -56.96 3.14
CA THR A 311 6.86 -56.97 2.42
C THR A 311 7.81 -55.96 3.08
N GLU A 312 9.05 -56.36 3.26
CA GLU A 312 10.12 -55.58 3.88
C GLU A 312 10.44 -54.31 3.08
N PRO A 313 10.84 -53.20 3.73
CA PRO A 313 11.30 -52.01 3.03
C PRO A 313 12.70 -52.23 2.46
N GLY A 314 12.85 -52.10 1.14
CA GLY A 314 14.15 -52.11 0.47
C GLY A 314 15.02 -50.90 0.87
N PRO A 315 16.36 -51.01 0.72
CA PRO A 315 17.30 -50.02 1.25
C PRO A 315 17.27 -48.68 0.49
N PHE A 316 17.56 -47.65 1.30
CA PHE A 316 17.63 -46.23 1.00
C PHE A 316 18.52 -45.91 -0.22
N ASN A 317 17.98 -45.20 -1.21
CA ASN A 317 18.71 -44.80 -2.42
C ASN A 317 19.62 -43.61 -2.09
N ASN A 318 20.91 -43.88 -1.83
CA ASN A 318 21.92 -42.86 -1.52
C ASN A 318 22.81 -42.63 -2.75
N PRO A 319 22.81 -41.44 -3.38
CA PRO A 319 23.40 -41.20 -4.71
C PRO A 319 24.94 -41.06 -4.76
N PHE A 320 25.67 -41.58 -3.76
CA PHE A 320 27.13 -41.37 -3.63
C PHE A 320 27.98 -42.66 -3.52
N THR A 321 27.43 -43.84 -3.84
CA THR A 321 28.15 -45.12 -3.66
C THR A 321 28.96 -45.61 -4.88
N LYS A 322 29.13 -44.80 -5.94
CA LYS A 322 29.89 -45.17 -7.14
C LYS A 322 31.22 -44.40 -7.32
N THR A 323 32.02 -44.26 -6.26
CA THR A 323 33.37 -43.67 -6.37
C THR A 323 34.48 -44.39 -5.62
N PHE A 324 34.21 -45.52 -4.94
CA PHE A 324 35.27 -46.29 -4.29
C PHE A 324 35.00 -47.78 -4.44
N ASN A 325 35.56 -48.38 -5.49
CA ASN A 325 36.11 -49.74 -5.54
C ASN A 325 36.61 -50.01 -6.97
N ASN A 326 37.92 -49.83 -7.16
CA ASN A 326 38.73 -50.60 -8.10
C ASN A 326 39.20 -51.86 -7.36
#